data_AF-A0AAD7I941-F1
#
_entry.id   AF-A0AAD7I941-F1
#
_cell.length_a   1.000
_cell.length_b   1.000
_cell.length_c   1.000
_cell.angle_alpha   90.00
_cell.angle_beta   90.00
_cell.angle_gamma   90.00
#
_symmetry.space_group_name_H-M   'P 1'
#
loop_
_entity.id
_entity.type
_entity.pdbx_description
1 polymer ?
#
loop_
_entity_poly.entity_id
_entity_poly.type
_entity_poly.pdbx_seq_one_letter_code
_entity_poly.pdbx_strand_id
1 'polypeptide(L)'
;MAIPVLVVVLVLTAIRGVAQVAPASWRKSNITTPLAERVRLAGAALDTAIDRLRIDGYFFTNDATGITGDLYAQMALFDMATNRSKYENALGQYFKVVLQSGVNFSNSGLTHPFISDSLAFGHAAAHAYTAYGKNPTFLQYAVDSWWWGREYTLSKQAVSAGRFPGMNFTLVKICHNASMVGGTFQNTDPQNSLVEGYASGYFLVLSALLAEATADPMYLQAATESSTFIQSQLSNVQKIVQADITADANSSPCSVISDTDPTESGLMFEGLAVLASYTKNISTQNL
;
A
#
# COMPACT_ATOMS: atom_id res chain seq x y z
N MET A 1 -4.19 34.35 -16.85
CA MET A 1 -3.67 33.99 -15.51
C MET A 1 -4.29 32.64 -15.18
N ALA A 2 -3.55 31.56 -15.42
CA ALA A 2 -4.04 30.19 -15.25
C ALA A 2 -2.89 29.39 -14.64
N ILE A 3 -3.14 28.81 -13.47
CA ILE A 3 -2.21 27.94 -12.74
C ILE A 3 -2.41 26.54 -13.31
N PRO A 4 -1.40 25.91 -13.93
CA PRO A 4 -1.48 24.49 -14.22
C PRO A 4 -1.07 23.74 -12.95
N VAL A 5 -2.02 23.04 -12.34
CA VAL A 5 -1.76 22.06 -11.28
C VAL A 5 -1.05 20.88 -11.94
N LEU A 6 0.26 20.80 -11.73
CA LEU A 6 1.08 19.68 -12.15
C LEU A 6 1.11 18.66 -11.00
N VAL A 7 0.26 17.64 -11.07
CA VAL A 7 0.36 16.47 -10.20
C VAL A 7 1.57 15.66 -10.70
N VAL A 8 2.69 15.79 -10.01
CA VAL A 8 3.88 14.96 -10.25
C VAL A 8 3.77 13.75 -9.33
N VAL A 9 3.24 12.65 -9.84
CA VAL A 9 3.39 11.34 -9.23
C VAL A 9 4.83 10.90 -9.50
N LEU A 10 5.68 11.03 -8.49
CA LEU A 10 7.09 10.68 -8.56
C LEU A 10 7.23 9.25 -8.01
N VAL A 11 6.98 8.25 -8.86
CA VAL A 11 7.27 6.85 -8.53
C VAL A 11 8.79 6.68 -8.52
N LEU A 12 9.41 6.90 -7.36
CA LEU A 12 10.77 6.42 -7.07
C LEU A 12 10.67 4.99 -6.55
N THR A 13 10.28 4.06 -7.41
CA THR A 13 10.57 2.66 -7.17
C THR A 13 12.08 2.47 -7.35
N ALA A 14 12.81 2.28 -6.26
CA ALA A 14 14.12 1.63 -6.26
C ALA A 14 13.96 0.12 -6.53
N ILE A 15 13.19 -0.22 -7.56
CA ILE A 15 13.37 -1.47 -8.28
C ILE A 15 14.62 -1.21 -9.11
N ARG A 16 15.54 -2.16 -9.18
CA ARG A 16 16.49 -2.23 -10.31
C ARG A 16 15.66 -2.51 -11.57
N GLY A 17 14.83 -1.55 -11.97
CA GLY A 17 14.09 -1.57 -13.19
C GLY A 17 15.13 -1.49 -14.27
N VAL A 18 15.26 -2.57 -15.04
CA VAL A 18 15.72 -2.48 -16.42
C VAL A 18 15.08 -1.22 -16.97
N ALA A 19 15.87 -0.27 -17.47
CA ALA A 19 15.36 0.97 -18.01
C ALA A 19 14.24 0.64 -18.99
N GLN A 20 12.98 0.74 -18.56
CA GLN A 20 11.84 0.54 -19.43
C GLN A 20 11.91 1.72 -20.39
N VAL A 21 12.29 1.42 -21.63
CA VAL A 21 12.32 2.40 -22.70
C VAL A 21 10.89 2.94 -22.77
N ALA A 22 10.70 4.20 -22.36
CA ALA A 22 9.40 4.82 -22.44
C ALA A 22 8.90 4.69 -23.90
N PRO A 23 7.63 4.32 -24.13
CA PRO A 23 7.14 4.11 -25.48
C PRO A 23 7.49 5.30 -26.37
N ALA A 24 7.91 5.04 -27.61
CA ALA A 24 8.35 6.10 -28.51
C ALA A 24 7.24 7.15 -28.79
N SER A 25 5.98 6.79 -28.52
CA SER A 25 4.81 7.67 -28.58
C SER A 25 4.71 8.68 -27.42
N TRP A 26 5.49 8.50 -26.34
CA TRP A 26 5.46 9.40 -25.18
C TRP A 26 6.21 10.69 -25.48
N ARG A 27 5.56 11.83 -25.17
CA ARG A 27 6.14 13.15 -25.39
C ARG A 27 7.31 13.38 -24.44
N LYS A 28 8.51 13.64 -24.99
CA LYS A 28 9.75 13.91 -24.23
C LYS A 28 10.14 12.77 -23.27
N SER A 29 10.27 11.55 -23.79
CA SER A 29 10.69 10.36 -23.01
C SER A 29 12.09 10.46 -22.40
N ASN A 30 12.97 11.35 -22.89
CA ASN A 30 14.31 11.53 -22.37
C ASN A 30 14.36 12.51 -21.20
N ILE A 31 14.87 12.05 -20.06
CA ILE A 31 15.17 12.88 -18.89
C ILE A 31 16.51 13.58 -19.11
N THR A 32 16.48 14.86 -19.51
CA THR A 32 17.68 15.67 -19.76
C THR A 32 18.11 16.51 -18.54
N THR A 33 17.25 16.64 -17.54
CA THR A 33 17.54 17.38 -16.30
C THR A 33 18.63 16.66 -15.48
N PRO A 34 19.72 17.33 -15.05
CA PRO A 34 20.77 16.72 -14.23
C PRO A 34 20.25 16.15 -12.90
N LEU A 35 20.90 15.11 -12.38
CA LEU A 35 20.48 14.44 -11.13
C LEU A 35 20.35 15.42 -9.96
N ALA A 36 21.34 16.28 -9.75
CA ALA A 36 21.31 17.27 -8.65
C ALA A 36 20.09 18.18 -8.72
N GLU A 37 19.68 18.59 -9.93
CA GLU A 37 18.51 19.43 -10.14
C GLU A 37 17.21 18.66 -9.92
N ARG A 38 17.15 17.37 -10.33
CA ARG A 38 15.98 16.51 -10.03
C ARG A 38 15.80 16.31 -8.52
N VAL A 39 16.89 16.06 -7.80
CA VAL A 39 16.87 15.92 -6.32
C VAL A 39 16.41 17.21 -5.67
N ARG A 40 16.89 18.37 -6.15
CA ARG A 40 16.48 19.69 -5.64
C ARG A 40 14.97 19.92 -5.86
N LEU A 41 14.46 19.67 -7.06
CA LEU A 41 13.06 19.84 -7.41
C LEU A 41 12.15 18.90 -6.60
N ALA A 42 12.51 17.62 -6.50
CA ALA A 42 11.74 16.64 -5.73
C ALA A 42 11.71 16.99 -4.23
N GLY A 43 12.85 17.38 -3.64
CA GLY A 43 12.91 17.82 -2.25
C GLY A 43 12.06 19.07 -2.00
N ALA A 44 12.08 20.05 -2.91
CA ALA A 44 11.26 21.26 -2.78
C ALA A 44 9.75 20.97 -2.89
N ALA A 45 9.36 20.01 -3.74
CA ALA A 45 7.97 19.57 -3.84
C ALA A 45 7.49 18.88 -2.56
N LEU A 46 8.32 18.02 -1.96
CA LEU A 46 8.03 17.40 -0.66
C LEU A 46 7.91 18.43 0.45
N ASP A 47 8.83 19.40 0.52
CA ASP A 47 8.75 20.48 1.51
C ASP A 47 7.43 21.25 1.38
N THR A 48 7.01 21.54 0.14
CA THR A 48 5.73 22.20 -0.14
C THR A 48 4.52 21.37 0.33
N ALA A 49 4.58 20.05 0.22
CA ALA A 49 3.53 19.16 0.69
C ALA A 49 3.50 19.06 2.22
N ILE A 50 4.68 19.00 2.85
CA ILE A 50 4.85 18.96 4.30
C ILE A 50 4.34 20.25 4.96
N ASP A 51 4.57 21.42 4.34
CA ASP A 51 4.06 22.70 4.83
C ASP A 51 2.52 22.77 4.85
N ARG A 52 1.84 21.82 4.20
CA ARG A 52 0.38 21.66 4.22
C ARG A 52 -0.10 20.63 5.24
N LEU A 53 0.79 20.04 6.03
CA LEU A 53 0.41 19.23 7.16
C LEU A 53 0.02 20.13 8.34
N ARG A 54 -1.00 19.70 9.07
CA ARG A 54 -1.36 20.24 10.38
C ARG A 54 -0.29 19.86 11.41
N ILE A 55 -0.36 20.48 12.58
CA ILE A 55 0.54 20.18 13.71
C ILE A 55 0.43 18.73 14.20
N ASP A 56 -0.68 18.05 13.92
CA ASP A 56 -0.89 16.64 14.22
C ASP A 56 -0.35 15.68 13.15
N GLY A 57 0.27 16.21 12.09
CA GLY A 57 0.88 15.43 11.02
C GLY A 57 -0.08 15.02 9.90
N TYR A 58 -1.37 15.36 9.98
CA TYR A 58 -2.36 15.05 8.94
C TYR A 58 -2.54 16.19 7.95
N PHE A 59 -3.03 15.89 6.74
CA PHE A 59 -3.54 16.93 5.85
C PHE A 59 -4.81 17.60 6.43
N PHE A 60 -5.13 18.81 5.95
CA PHE A 60 -6.25 19.62 6.45
C PHE A 60 -7.65 19.02 6.22
N THR A 61 -7.78 17.94 5.45
CA THR A 61 -9.06 17.31 5.09
C THR A 61 -9.21 15.96 5.77
N ASN A 62 -10.36 15.72 6.40
CA ASN A 62 -10.66 14.51 7.16
C ASN A 62 -10.64 13.21 6.30
N ASP A 63 -10.75 13.34 4.97
CA ASP A 63 -10.78 12.22 4.01
C ASP A 63 -9.39 11.86 3.43
N ALA A 64 -8.30 12.40 3.97
CA ALA A 64 -6.94 12.29 3.39
C ALA A 64 -5.96 11.47 4.24
N THR A 65 -6.47 10.60 5.12
CA THR A 65 -5.62 9.87 6.08
C THR A 65 -4.64 8.93 5.36
N GLY A 66 -5.11 8.15 4.37
CA GLY A 66 -4.23 7.34 3.51
C GLY A 66 -3.23 8.16 2.71
N ILE A 67 -3.64 9.32 2.20
CA ILE A 67 -2.77 10.25 1.45
C ILE A 67 -1.64 10.79 2.35
N THR A 68 -1.91 10.99 3.64
CA THR A 68 -0.86 11.33 4.62
C THR A 68 0.16 10.20 4.76
N GLY A 69 -0.30 8.94 4.86
CA GLY A 69 0.57 7.77 4.84
C GLY A 69 1.46 7.73 3.60
N ASP A 70 0.88 7.97 2.42
CA ASP A 70 1.64 8.03 1.16
C ASP A 70 2.70 9.13 1.15
N LEU A 71 2.38 10.33 1.66
CA LEU A 71 3.39 11.39 1.79
C LEU A 71 4.55 10.93 2.68
N TYR A 72 4.28 10.22 3.77
CA TYR A 72 5.33 9.74 4.67
C TYR A 72 6.21 8.71 3.98
N ALA A 73 5.61 7.81 3.18
CA ALA A 73 6.37 6.88 2.35
C ALA A 73 7.27 7.63 1.36
N GLN A 74 6.76 8.67 0.69
CA GLN A 74 7.56 9.49 -0.23
C GLN A 74 8.73 10.21 0.46
N MET A 75 8.54 10.68 1.69
CA MET A 75 9.62 11.29 2.49
C MET A 75 10.75 10.28 2.76
N ALA A 76 10.41 9.07 3.22
CA ALA A 76 11.38 8.01 3.49
C ALA A 76 12.07 7.52 2.20
N LEU A 77 11.30 7.30 1.13
CA LEU A 77 11.82 6.86 -0.18
C LEU A 77 12.77 7.91 -0.79
N PHE A 78 12.47 9.20 -0.65
CA PHE A 78 13.35 10.27 -1.11
C PHE A 78 14.69 10.26 -0.37
N ASP A 79 14.65 10.15 0.96
CA ASP A 79 15.85 10.09 1.79
C ASP A 79 16.70 8.85 1.43
N MET A 80 16.06 7.69 1.29
CA MET A 80 16.71 6.46 0.84
C MET A 80 17.34 6.61 -0.55
N ALA A 81 16.61 7.13 -1.54
CA ALA A 81 17.07 7.29 -2.91
C ALA A 81 18.20 8.33 -3.06
N THR A 82 18.28 9.29 -2.13
CA THR A 82 19.29 10.35 -2.14
C THR A 82 20.41 10.12 -1.14
N ASN A 83 20.36 9.03 -0.37
CA ASN A 83 21.27 8.70 0.73
C ASN A 83 21.38 9.87 1.74
N ARG A 84 20.22 10.37 2.19
CA ARG A 84 20.06 11.46 3.14
C ARG A 84 19.11 11.04 4.26
N SER A 85 19.04 11.86 5.31
CA SER A 85 18.11 11.72 6.43
C SER A 85 17.37 13.03 6.70
N LYS A 86 17.04 13.77 5.62
CA LYS A 86 16.43 15.10 5.72
C LYS A 86 15.12 15.07 6.51
N TYR A 87 14.34 14.01 6.34
CA TYR A 87 12.97 13.89 6.85
C TYR A 87 12.83 12.96 8.07
N GLU A 88 13.92 12.31 8.51
CA GLU A 88 13.90 11.31 9.59
C GLU A 88 13.27 11.84 10.87
N ASN A 89 13.73 13.01 11.36
CA ASN A 89 13.22 13.61 12.59
C ASN A 89 11.73 13.99 12.48
N ALA A 90 11.31 14.52 11.33
CA ALA A 90 9.93 14.89 11.09
C ALA A 90 9.03 13.65 11.10
N LEU A 91 9.41 12.59 10.38
CA LEU A 91 8.69 11.31 10.39
C LEU A 91 8.59 10.72 11.80
N GLY A 92 9.69 10.71 12.56
CA GLY A 92 9.68 10.23 13.94
C GLY A 92 8.67 10.96 14.83
N GLN A 93 8.54 12.29 14.66
CA GLN A 93 7.55 13.09 15.37
C GLN A 93 6.13 12.82 14.87
N TYR A 94 5.93 12.80 13.56
CA TYR A 94 4.62 12.62 12.96
C TYR A 94 4.01 11.25 13.28
N PHE A 95 4.77 10.16 13.14
CA PHE A 95 4.30 8.83 13.54
C PHE A 95 3.94 8.78 15.03
N LYS A 96 4.75 9.41 15.88
CA LYS A 96 4.45 9.49 17.31
C LYS A 96 3.11 10.20 17.56
N VAL A 97 2.84 11.30 16.86
CA VAL A 97 1.57 12.04 17.03
C VAL A 97 0.39 11.24 16.51
N VAL A 98 0.47 10.69 15.30
CA VAL A 98 -0.56 9.84 14.68
C VAL A 98 -1.00 8.69 15.60
N LEU A 99 -0.04 8.01 16.22
CA LEU A 99 -0.30 6.90 17.13
C LEU A 99 -0.83 7.37 18.49
N GLN A 100 -0.33 8.50 19.01
CA GLN A 100 -0.80 9.09 20.27
C GLN A 100 -2.19 9.75 20.16
N SER A 101 -2.58 10.22 18.98
CA SER A 101 -3.90 10.82 18.71
C SER A 101 -5.03 9.79 18.56
N GLY A 102 -4.74 8.51 18.79
CA GLY A 102 -5.75 7.47 18.78
C GLY A 102 -5.95 6.77 17.45
N VAL A 103 -4.93 6.77 16.57
CA VAL A 103 -4.64 5.57 15.76
C VAL A 103 -4.01 4.53 16.70
N ASN A 104 -4.78 4.15 17.72
CA ASN A 104 -4.52 2.92 18.41
C ASN A 104 -5.08 1.87 17.46
N PHE A 105 -4.20 1.14 16.77
CA PHE A 105 -4.58 0.01 15.90
C PHE A 105 -5.46 -1.02 16.63
N SER A 106 -5.57 -0.92 17.96
CA SER A 106 -6.67 -1.45 18.73
C SER A 106 -7.24 -0.39 19.69
N ASN A 107 -8.50 -0.01 19.45
CA ASN A 107 -9.40 0.74 20.34
C ASN A 107 -9.18 2.25 20.60
N SER A 108 -10.19 2.98 20.11
CA SER A 108 -10.77 4.25 20.56
C SER A 108 -9.93 5.52 20.41
N GLY A 109 -10.03 6.15 19.24
CA GLY A 109 -9.70 7.57 19.09
C GLY A 109 -9.98 8.15 17.71
N LEU A 110 -9.68 7.41 16.64
CA LEU A 110 -10.25 7.57 15.29
C LEU A 110 -10.18 6.20 14.59
N THR A 111 -11.26 5.43 14.62
CA THR A 111 -11.45 4.29 13.70
C THR A 111 -11.53 4.86 12.29
N HIS A 112 -10.45 4.81 11.51
CA HIS A 112 -10.59 5.09 10.09
C HIS A 112 -11.38 3.93 9.49
N PRO A 113 -12.54 4.17 8.87
CA PRO A 113 -13.38 3.08 8.40
C PRO A 113 -12.61 2.25 7.37
N PHE A 114 -11.82 2.89 6.51
CA PHE A 114 -11.03 2.24 5.47
C PHE A 114 -9.76 1.59 5.99
N ILE A 115 -9.55 0.33 5.62
CA ILE A 115 -8.40 -0.47 6.06
C ILE A 115 -7.10 0.01 5.39
N SER A 116 -7.20 0.43 4.12
CA SER A 116 -6.09 0.94 3.31
C SER A 116 -5.35 2.11 3.96
N ASP A 117 -6.07 3.06 4.58
CA ASP A 117 -5.47 4.20 5.25
C ASP A 117 -4.49 3.81 6.35
N SER A 118 -4.86 2.83 7.17
CA SER A 118 -4.00 2.32 8.24
C SER A 118 -2.78 1.59 7.68
N LEU A 119 -2.98 0.83 6.59
CA LEU A 119 -1.92 0.11 5.91
C LEU A 119 -0.94 1.03 5.17
N ALA A 120 -1.38 2.19 4.68
CA ALA A 120 -0.52 3.20 4.07
C ALA A 120 0.52 3.72 5.06
N PHE A 121 0.16 3.93 6.33
CA PHE A 121 1.14 4.26 7.38
C PHE A 121 2.11 3.11 7.66
N GLY A 122 1.64 1.86 7.63
CA GLY A 122 2.50 0.69 7.78
C GLY A 122 3.53 0.58 6.65
N HIS A 123 3.09 0.80 5.41
CA HIS A 123 3.95 0.87 4.23
C HIS A 123 5.01 1.97 4.36
N ALA A 124 4.60 3.18 4.76
CA ALA A 124 5.52 4.27 5.03
C ALA A 124 6.53 3.94 6.13
N ALA A 125 6.09 3.30 7.21
CA ALA A 125 6.95 2.90 8.31
C ALA A 125 7.96 1.82 7.89
N ALA A 126 7.56 0.86 7.06
CA ALA A 126 8.47 -0.15 6.52
C ALA A 126 9.58 0.48 5.64
N HIS A 127 9.23 1.48 4.83
CA HIS A 127 10.21 2.26 4.06
C HIS A 127 11.12 3.10 4.97
N ALA A 128 10.57 3.75 6.00
CA ALA A 128 11.35 4.51 6.98
C ALA A 128 12.33 3.62 7.77
N TYR A 129 11.92 2.40 8.15
CA TYR A 129 12.81 1.41 8.75
C TYR A 129 14.05 1.18 7.88
N THR A 130 13.86 0.96 6.58
CA THR A 130 14.98 0.73 5.65
C THR A 130 15.81 2.00 5.41
N ALA A 131 15.16 3.14 5.21
CA ALA A 131 15.80 4.43 4.93
C ALA A 131 16.73 4.88 6.07
N TYR A 132 16.33 4.64 7.32
CA TYR A 132 16.99 5.18 8.51
C TYR A 132 17.73 4.12 9.32
N GLY A 133 18.48 3.26 8.61
CA GLY A 133 19.42 2.34 9.24
C GLY A 133 18.79 1.24 10.08
N LYS A 134 17.60 0.76 9.71
CA LYS A 134 16.84 -0.29 10.40
C LYS A 134 16.40 0.11 11.81
N ASN A 135 15.92 1.35 11.96
CA ASN A 135 15.44 1.86 13.23
C ASN A 135 14.22 1.04 13.73
N PRO A 136 14.31 0.33 14.86
CA PRO A 136 13.30 -0.62 15.32
C PRO A 136 11.95 0.04 15.65
N THR A 137 11.93 1.36 15.91
CA THR A 137 10.70 2.09 16.16
C THR A 137 9.78 2.08 14.93
N PHE A 138 10.34 2.31 13.75
CA PHE A 138 9.57 2.26 12.50
C PHE A 138 9.16 0.83 12.14
N LEU A 139 9.99 -0.17 12.46
CA LEU A 139 9.60 -1.57 12.27
C LEU A 139 8.38 -1.92 13.13
N GLN A 140 8.35 -1.49 14.39
CA GLN A 140 7.20 -1.73 15.27
C GLN A 140 5.92 -1.12 14.67
N TYR A 141 5.98 0.11 14.17
CA TYR A 141 4.82 0.76 13.54
C TYR A 141 4.32 0.00 12.30
N ALA A 142 5.24 -0.52 11.48
CA ALA A 142 4.89 -1.35 10.34
C ALA A 142 4.20 -2.66 10.77
N VAL A 143 4.69 -3.31 11.84
CA VAL A 143 4.11 -4.53 12.40
C VAL A 143 2.73 -4.29 12.98
N ASP A 144 2.53 -3.20 13.72
CA ASP A 144 1.24 -2.88 14.33
C ASP A 144 0.16 -2.62 13.27
N SER A 145 0.52 -1.84 12.24
CA SER A 145 -0.35 -1.59 11.08
C SER A 145 -0.68 -2.88 10.31
N TRP A 146 0.30 -3.78 10.15
CA TRP A 146 0.09 -5.06 9.50
C TRP A 146 -0.91 -5.95 10.27
N TRP A 147 -0.78 -6.02 11.60
CA TRP A 147 -1.71 -6.79 12.42
C TRP A 147 -3.14 -6.30 12.30
N TRP A 148 -3.32 -4.97 12.26
CA TRP A 148 -4.64 -4.38 12.00
C TRP A 148 -5.20 -4.79 10.64
N GLY A 149 -4.45 -4.64 9.55
CA GLY A 149 -4.92 -5.09 8.24
C GLY A 149 -5.24 -6.58 8.21
N ARG A 150 -4.45 -7.40 8.91
CA ARG A 150 -4.65 -8.85 8.98
C ARG A 150 -5.99 -9.23 9.61
N GLU A 151 -6.54 -8.43 10.53
CA GLU A 151 -7.87 -8.64 11.11
C GLU A 151 -8.99 -8.55 10.06
N TYR A 152 -8.74 -7.91 8.92
CA TYR A 152 -9.69 -7.70 7.82
C TYR A 152 -9.28 -8.37 6.50
N THR A 153 -8.21 -9.18 6.51
CA THR A 153 -7.79 -9.98 5.37
C THR A 153 -8.33 -11.41 5.45
N LEU A 154 -8.95 -11.88 4.37
CA LEU A 154 -9.56 -13.20 4.24
C LEU A 154 -8.53 -14.33 4.42
N SER A 155 -8.65 -15.06 5.53
CA SER A 155 -7.84 -16.24 5.82
C SER A 155 -8.39 -17.52 5.18
N LYS A 156 -7.55 -18.54 5.00
CA LYS A 156 -7.99 -19.89 4.58
C LYS A 156 -9.12 -20.43 5.45
N GLN A 157 -9.03 -20.23 6.76
CA GLN A 157 -10.04 -20.69 7.70
C GLN A 157 -11.38 -19.99 7.47
N ALA A 158 -11.39 -18.65 7.39
CA ALA A 158 -12.60 -17.87 7.18
C ALA A 158 -13.29 -18.23 5.86
N VAL A 159 -12.51 -18.30 4.78
CA VAL A 159 -13.01 -18.69 3.45
C VAL A 159 -13.55 -20.13 3.47
N SER A 160 -12.85 -21.09 4.09
CA SER A 160 -13.33 -22.48 4.19
C SER A 160 -14.63 -22.60 4.98
N ALA A 161 -14.77 -21.82 6.05
CA ALA A 161 -15.98 -21.76 6.88
C ALA A 161 -17.14 -21.02 6.18
N GLY A 162 -16.85 -20.21 5.16
CA GLY A 162 -17.85 -19.34 4.54
C GLY A 162 -18.29 -18.19 5.45
N ARG A 163 -17.45 -17.79 6.42
CA ARG A 163 -17.77 -16.75 7.41
C ARG A 163 -16.52 -16.01 7.84
N PHE A 164 -16.63 -14.69 7.96
CA PHE A 164 -15.60 -13.83 8.57
C PHE A 164 -16.07 -13.33 9.94
N PRO A 165 -15.23 -13.36 10.98
CA PRO A 165 -15.55 -12.72 12.26
C PRO A 165 -15.84 -11.22 12.07
N GLY A 166 -16.93 -10.71 12.65
CA GLY A 166 -17.30 -9.30 12.54
C GLY A 166 -18.12 -8.91 11.31
N MET A 167 -18.15 -9.74 10.26
CA MET A 167 -18.98 -9.49 9.07
C MET A 167 -20.35 -10.18 9.17
N ASN A 168 -21.38 -9.56 8.61
CA ASN A 168 -22.78 -9.99 8.69
C ASN A 168 -23.33 -10.52 7.36
N PHE A 169 -22.53 -11.31 6.66
CA PHE A 169 -22.92 -12.00 5.44
C PHE A 169 -22.19 -13.35 5.31
N THR A 170 -22.68 -14.20 4.43
CA THR A 170 -22.03 -15.47 4.10
C THR A 170 -20.93 -15.19 3.07
N LEU A 171 -19.69 -15.62 3.35
CA LEU A 171 -18.60 -15.45 2.41
C LEU A 171 -18.74 -16.38 1.21
N VAL A 172 -18.56 -15.81 0.02
CA VAL A 172 -18.23 -16.59 -1.18
C VAL A 172 -16.84 -17.19 -1.04
N LYS A 173 -16.70 -18.48 -1.35
CA LYS A 173 -15.44 -19.21 -1.15
C LYS A 173 -14.52 -19.15 -2.36
N ILE A 174 -15.13 -19.20 -3.53
CA ILE A 174 -14.49 -19.29 -4.84
C ILE A 174 -15.19 -18.29 -5.76
N CYS A 175 -14.39 -17.44 -6.40
CA CYS A 175 -14.81 -16.56 -7.48
C CYS A 175 -13.95 -16.85 -8.71
N HIS A 176 -14.56 -16.89 -9.89
CA HIS A 176 -13.88 -17.13 -11.16
C HIS A 176 -12.90 -18.33 -11.15
N ASN A 177 -13.29 -19.43 -10.49
CA ASN A 177 -12.48 -20.66 -10.29
C ASN A 177 -11.21 -20.49 -9.43
N ALA A 178 -11.08 -19.40 -8.69
CA ALA A 178 -9.99 -19.15 -7.77
C ALA A 178 -10.50 -18.81 -6.36
N SER A 179 -9.64 -18.98 -5.35
CA SER A 179 -9.99 -18.71 -3.95
C SER A 179 -10.04 -17.21 -3.67
N MET A 180 -10.83 -16.81 -2.67
CA MET A 180 -10.88 -15.44 -2.13
C MET A 180 -9.83 -15.17 -1.03
N VAL A 181 -9.04 -16.18 -0.64
CA VAL A 181 -8.01 -16.05 0.40
C VAL A 181 -6.98 -15.00 -0.01
N GLY A 182 -6.63 -14.11 0.92
CA GLY A 182 -5.65 -13.04 0.72
C GLY A 182 -6.24 -11.69 0.35
N GLY A 183 -7.54 -11.63 0.01
CA GLY A 183 -8.24 -10.35 -0.20
C GLY A 183 -8.53 -9.62 1.10
N THR A 184 -8.40 -8.30 1.10
CA THR A 184 -8.64 -7.43 2.26
C THR A 184 -9.90 -6.60 2.05
N PHE A 185 -10.79 -6.56 3.05
CA PHE A 185 -12.00 -5.74 2.99
C PHE A 185 -11.67 -4.26 2.86
N GLN A 186 -12.53 -3.53 2.16
CA GLN A 186 -12.41 -2.08 2.00
C GLN A 186 -12.44 -1.36 3.36
N ASN A 187 -13.39 -1.73 4.21
CA ASN A 187 -13.62 -1.05 5.48
C ASN A 187 -14.14 -1.99 6.58
N THR A 188 -14.31 -1.43 7.77
CA THR A 188 -14.74 -2.16 8.98
C THR A 188 -16.26 -2.35 9.11
N ASP A 189 -17.06 -1.84 8.17
CA ASP A 189 -18.52 -1.98 8.22
C ASP A 189 -18.93 -3.46 8.06
N PRO A 190 -19.59 -4.07 9.06
CA PRO A 190 -20.05 -5.46 9.00
C PRO A 190 -20.92 -5.82 7.79
N GLN A 191 -21.54 -4.82 7.15
CA GLN A 191 -22.43 -4.99 6.00
C GLN A 191 -21.73 -4.77 4.67
N ASN A 192 -20.53 -4.17 4.67
CA ASN A 192 -19.78 -3.95 3.45
C ASN A 192 -19.05 -5.24 3.05
N SER A 193 -19.46 -5.82 1.93
CA SER A 193 -18.85 -7.03 1.39
C SER A 193 -17.77 -6.79 0.34
N LEU A 194 -17.38 -5.53 0.10
CA LEU A 194 -16.35 -5.18 -0.86
C LEU A 194 -14.96 -5.55 -0.34
N VAL A 195 -14.26 -6.33 -1.15
CA VAL A 195 -12.85 -6.66 -0.99
C VAL A 195 -12.07 -5.85 -2.02
N GLU A 196 -11.25 -4.94 -1.54
CA GLU A 196 -10.70 -3.82 -2.31
C GLU A 196 -9.28 -4.12 -2.80
N GLY A 197 -8.99 -3.72 -4.04
CA GLY A 197 -7.67 -3.79 -4.68
C GLY A 197 -6.65 -2.91 -3.98
N TYR A 198 -7.04 -1.68 -3.64
CA TYR A 198 -6.21 -0.74 -2.88
C TYR A 198 -5.78 -1.29 -1.50
N ALA A 199 -6.73 -1.69 -0.65
CA ALA A 199 -6.41 -2.31 0.65
C ALA A 199 -5.60 -3.61 0.51
N SER A 200 -5.96 -4.48 -0.45
CA SER A 200 -5.23 -5.73 -0.71
C SER A 200 -3.81 -5.46 -1.20
N GLY A 201 -3.60 -4.41 -2.01
CA GLY A 201 -2.31 -3.98 -2.52
C GLY A 201 -1.38 -3.49 -1.41
N TYR A 202 -1.87 -2.64 -0.51
CA TYR A 202 -1.05 -2.24 0.65
C TYR A 202 -0.73 -3.42 1.56
N PHE A 203 -1.70 -4.29 1.83
CA PHE A 203 -1.47 -5.46 2.68
C PHE A 203 -0.42 -6.39 2.06
N LEU A 204 -0.46 -6.58 0.74
CA LEU A 204 0.56 -7.31 -0.02
C LEU A 204 1.95 -6.68 0.16
N VAL A 205 2.11 -5.39 -0.17
CA VAL A 205 3.44 -4.76 -0.16
C VAL A 205 4.01 -4.68 1.25
N LEU A 206 3.18 -4.38 2.25
CA LEU A 206 3.59 -4.34 3.65
C LEU A 206 4.02 -5.73 4.14
N SER A 207 3.25 -6.76 3.80
CA SER A 207 3.62 -8.16 4.09
C SER A 207 4.96 -8.52 3.45
N ALA A 208 5.19 -8.13 2.19
CA ALA A 208 6.44 -8.44 1.49
C ALA A 208 7.65 -7.72 2.12
N LEU A 209 7.50 -6.43 2.47
CA LEU A 209 8.54 -5.64 3.14
C LEU A 209 8.85 -6.20 4.53
N LEU A 210 7.84 -6.59 5.30
CA LEU A 210 8.04 -7.22 6.62
C LEU A 210 8.70 -8.60 6.51
N ALA A 211 8.35 -9.39 5.49
CA ALA A 211 9.02 -10.66 5.22
C ALA A 211 10.52 -10.45 4.92
N GLU A 212 10.86 -9.46 4.09
CA GLU A 212 12.26 -9.10 3.82
C GLU A 212 12.99 -8.60 5.07
N ALA A 213 12.32 -7.77 5.88
CA ALA A 213 12.90 -7.14 7.07
C ALA A 213 13.17 -8.12 8.22
N THR A 214 12.30 -9.13 8.38
CA THR A 214 12.28 -10.02 9.57
C THR A 214 12.62 -11.47 9.26
N ALA A 215 12.53 -11.88 7.99
CA ALA A 215 12.58 -13.28 7.56
C ALA A 215 11.50 -14.19 8.21
N ASP A 216 10.41 -13.62 8.72
CA ASP A 216 9.31 -14.39 9.28
C ASP A 216 8.43 -15.00 8.16
N PRO A 217 8.25 -16.33 8.12
CA PRO A 217 7.43 -16.99 7.11
C PRO A 217 5.96 -16.58 7.12
N MET A 218 5.42 -16.06 8.23
CA MET A 218 4.06 -15.57 8.32
C MET A 218 3.80 -14.43 7.34
N TYR A 219 4.71 -13.45 7.30
CA TYR A 219 4.60 -12.31 6.38
C TYR A 219 4.77 -12.76 4.93
N LEU A 220 5.69 -13.68 4.65
CA LEU A 220 5.88 -14.24 3.32
C LEU A 220 4.62 -14.97 2.83
N GLN A 221 4.00 -15.76 3.71
CA GLN A 221 2.76 -16.46 3.40
C GLN A 221 1.64 -15.47 3.09
N ALA A 222 1.46 -14.44 3.92
CA ALA A 222 0.45 -13.41 3.73
C ALA A 222 0.63 -12.67 2.39
N ALA A 223 1.86 -12.25 2.07
CA ALA A 223 2.19 -11.63 0.79
C ALA A 223 1.90 -12.56 -0.41
N THR A 224 2.20 -13.86 -0.27
CA THR A 224 1.92 -14.85 -1.32
C THR A 224 0.40 -15.04 -1.53
N GLU A 225 -0.36 -15.11 -0.45
CA GLU A 225 -1.82 -15.23 -0.49
C GLU A 225 -2.46 -13.99 -1.14
N SER A 226 -2.07 -12.78 -0.72
CA SER A 226 -2.63 -11.54 -1.27
C SER A 226 -2.23 -11.28 -2.73
N SER A 227 -0.99 -11.58 -3.13
CA SER A 227 -0.60 -11.48 -4.54
C SER A 227 -1.38 -12.46 -5.42
N THR A 228 -1.61 -13.68 -4.94
CA THR A 228 -2.44 -14.68 -5.65
C THR A 228 -3.88 -14.20 -5.79
N PHE A 229 -4.45 -13.61 -4.72
CA PHE A 229 -5.79 -13.03 -4.75
C PHE A 229 -5.89 -11.92 -5.81
N ILE A 230 -5.02 -10.91 -5.76
CA ILE A 230 -5.09 -9.77 -6.69
C ILE A 230 -4.95 -10.25 -8.15
N GLN A 231 -4.03 -11.18 -8.40
CA GLN A 231 -3.83 -11.74 -9.75
C GLN A 231 -5.02 -12.53 -10.28
N SER A 232 -5.72 -13.26 -9.40
CA SER A 232 -6.78 -14.18 -9.81
C SER A 232 -8.18 -13.57 -9.77
N GLN A 233 -8.42 -12.60 -8.89
CA GLN A 233 -9.74 -12.01 -8.67
C GLN A 233 -9.89 -10.60 -9.23
N LEU A 234 -8.84 -9.77 -9.15
CA LEU A 234 -8.93 -8.34 -9.45
C LEU A 234 -8.21 -7.93 -10.73
N SER A 235 -7.27 -8.73 -11.23
CA SER A 235 -6.58 -8.43 -12.48
C SER A 235 -7.47 -8.70 -13.70
N ASN A 236 -7.69 -7.69 -14.53
CA ASN A 236 -8.38 -7.87 -15.80
C ASN A 236 -7.47 -8.54 -16.86
N VAL A 237 -8.00 -8.71 -18.09
CA VAL A 237 -7.27 -9.37 -19.19
C VAL A 237 -6.01 -8.60 -19.62
N GLN A 238 -5.94 -7.30 -19.35
CA GLN A 238 -4.78 -6.44 -19.57
C GLN A 238 -3.82 -6.40 -18.36
N LYS A 239 -4.07 -7.20 -17.32
CA LYS A 239 -3.29 -7.22 -16.07
C LYS A 239 -3.32 -5.91 -15.28
N ILE A 240 -4.38 -5.14 -15.48
CA ILE A 240 -4.68 -3.96 -14.66
C ILE A 240 -5.54 -4.44 -13.49
N VAL A 241 -5.16 -4.04 -12.28
CA VAL A 241 -5.93 -4.30 -11.05
C VAL A 241 -7.20 -3.46 -11.07
N GLN A 242 -8.33 -4.11 -10.79
CA GLN A 242 -9.65 -3.50 -10.64
C GLN A 242 -9.95 -3.18 -9.19
N ALA A 243 -10.85 -2.23 -8.97
CA ALA A 243 -11.14 -1.62 -7.68
C ALA A 243 -11.61 -2.62 -6.62
N ASP A 244 -12.65 -3.41 -6.89
CA ASP A 244 -13.25 -4.25 -5.86
C ASP A 244 -13.85 -5.53 -6.42
N ILE A 245 -14.02 -6.51 -5.54
CA ILE A 245 -14.89 -7.67 -5.74
C ILE A 245 -15.79 -7.88 -4.54
N THR A 246 -17.04 -8.24 -4.79
CA THR A 246 -18.02 -8.56 -3.74
C THR A 246 -17.81 -9.97 -3.16
N ALA A 247 -17.76 -10.04 -1.84
CA ALA A 247 -17.56 -11.29 -1.09
C ALA A 247 -18.86 -11.89 -0.53
N ASP A 248 -20.01 -11.24 -0.67
CA ASP A 248 -21.29 -11.76 -0.19
C ASP A 248 -21.85 -12.83 -1.15
N ALA A 249 -22.00 -14.05 -0.65
CA ALA A 249 -22.54 -15.17 -1.40
C ALA A 249 -24.02 -14.98 -1.80
N ASN A 250 -24.76 -14.13 -1.10
CA ASN A 250 -26.19 -13.93 -1.27
C ASN A 250 -26.55 -12.63 -2.02
N SER A 251 -25.61 -11.70 -2.15
CA SER A 251 -25.83 -10.40 -2.76
C SER A 251 -24.77 -10.10 -3.81
N SER A 252 -25.12 -10.34 -5.08
CA SER A 252 -24.25 -10.10 -6.23
C SER A 252 -22.88 -10.80 -6.16
N PRO A 253 -22.80 -12.10 -5.82
CA PRO A 253 -21.53 -12.78 -5.53
C PRO A 253 -20.53 -12.65 -6.67
N CYS A 254 -19.27 -12.37 -6.33
CA CYS A 254 -18.15 -12.25 -7.29
C CYS A 254 -18.31 -11.14 -8.34
N SER A 255 -19.23 -10.19 -8.13
CA SER A 255 -19.31 -9.00 -8.97
C SER A 255 -18.10 -8.12 -8.74
N VAL A 256 -17.42 -7.78 -9.83
CA VAL A 256 -16.22 -6.95 -9.85
C VAL A 256 -16.60 -5.53 -10.23
N ILE A 257 -16.08 -4.55 -9.49
CA ILE A 257 -16.16 -3.13 -9.84
C ILE A 257 -14.95 -2.83 -10.73
N SER A 258 -15.20 -2.57 -12.01
CA SER A 258 -14.17 -2.48 -13.04
C SER A 258 -13.43 -1.14 -13.09
N ASP A 259 -13.65 -0.26 -12.12
CA ASP A 259 -12.87 0.97 -12.00
C ASP A 259 -11.40 0.60 -11.79
N THR A 260 -10.51 1.40 -12.35
CA THR A 260 -9.07 1.15 -12.28
C THR A 260 -8.36 2.41 -11.84
N ASP A 261 -7.72 2.37 -10.68
CA ASP A 261 -6.77 3.39 -10.25
C ASP A 261 -5.33 2.89 -10.47
N PRO A 262 -4.44 3.68 -11.10
CA PRO A 262 -3.05 3.27 -11.30
C PRO A 262 -2.33 2.82 -10.02
N THR A 263 -2.74 3.35 -8.86
CA THR A 263 -2.12 3.06 -7.57
C THR A 263 -2.33 1.61 -7.15
N GLU A 264 -3.48 1.01 -7.44
CA GLU A 264 -3.77 -0.39 -7.11
C GLU A 264 -2.81 -1.35 -7.84
N SER A 265 -2.61 -1.08 -9.12
CA SER A 265 -1.62 -1.83 -9.92
C SER A 265 -0.20 -1.52 -9.46
N GLY A 266 0.10 -0.26 -9.11
CA GLY A 266 1.40 0.15 -8.58
C GLY A 266 1.80 -0.58 -7.31
N LEU A 267 0.90 -0.66 -6.32
CA LEU A 267 1.11 -1.37 -5.06
C LEU A 267 1.32 -2.87 -5.28
N MET A 268 0.55 -3.47 -6.19
CA MET A 268 0.74 -4.87 -6.59
C MET A 268 2.14 -5.09 -7.18
N PHE A 269 2.57 -4.25 -8.13
CA PHE A 269 3.89 -4.39 -8.73
C PHE A 269 5.02 -4.17 -7.74
N GLU A 270 4.88 -3.22 -6.80
CA GLU A 270 5.86 -3.03 -5.73
C GLU A 270 5.98 -4.29 -4.86
N GLY A 271 4.85 -4.83 -4.39
CA GLY A 271 4.85 -6.05 -3.56
C GLY A 271 5.43 -7.26 -4.28
N LEU A 272 5.10 -7.45 -5.57
CA LEU A 272 5.69 -8.50 -6.40
C LEU A 272 7.19 -8.31 -6.60
N ALA A 273 7.65 -7.08 -6.80
CA ALA A 273 9.08 -6.79 -6.95
C ALA A 273 9.87 -7.12 -5.67
N VAL A 274 9.33 -6.77 -4.50
CA VAL A 274 9.93 -7.14 -3.19
C VAL A 274 9.95 -8.66 -3.04
N LEU A 275 8.85 -9.35 -3.30
CA LEU A 275 8.79 -10.82 -3.24
C LEU A 275 9.79 -11.49 -4.18
N ALA A 276 9.88 -11.02 -5.42
CA ALA A 276 10.81 -11.54 -6.43
C ALA A 276 12.27 -11.34 -6.01
N SER A 277 12.58 -10.17 -5.43
CA SER A 277 13.90 -9.84 -4.89
C SER A 277 14.24 -10.73 -3.69
N TYR A 278 13.31 -10.89 -2.75
CA TYR A 278 13.53 -11.61 -1.51
C TYR A 278 13.62 -13.14 -1.71
N THR A 279 12.63 -13.72 -2.40
CA THR A 279 12.55 -15.18 -2.60
C THR A 279 13.52 -15.71 -3.66
N LYS A 280 14.08 -14.83 -4.51
CA LYS A 280 14.84 -15.18 -5.72
C LYS A 280 14.06 -16.10 -6.67
N ASN A 281 12.73 -16.13 -6.57
CA ASN A 281 11.89 -17.00 -7.38
C ASN A 281 11.66 -16.40 -8.79
N ILE A 282 12.08 -17.13 -9.82
CA ILE A 282 12.01 -16.74 -11.22
C ILE A 282 10.56 -16.57 -11.70
N SER A 283 9.59 -17.30 -11.14
CA SER A 283 8.17 -17.17 -11.55
C SER A 283 7.57 -15.81 -11.20
N THR A 284 8.08 -15.15 -10.16
CA THR A 284 7.65 -13.79 -9.77
C THR A 284 8.41 -12.70 -10.53
N GLN A 285 9.59 -13.02 -11.09
CA GLN A 285 10.41 -12.07 -11.87
C GLN A 285 9.91 -11.86 -13.30
N ASN A 286 9.07 -12.75 -13.82
CA ASN A 286 8.59 -12.74 -15.21
C ASN A 286 7.11 -12.31 -15.35
N LEU A 287 6.50 -11.82 -14.27
CA LEU A 287 5.17 -11.19 -14.27
C LEU A 287 5.30 -9.68 -14.50
#